data_AF-A0A8D0GZY9-F1
#
_entry.id   AF-A0A8D0GZY9-F1
#
_cell.length_a   1.000
_cell.length_b   1.000
_cell.length_c   1.000
_cell.angle_alpha   90.00
_cell.angle_beta   90.00
_cell.angle_gamma   90.00
#
_symmetry.space_group_name_H-M   'P 1'
#
loop_
_entity.id
_entity.type
_entity.pdbx_description
1 polymer ?
#
loop_
_entity_poly.entity_id
_entity_poly.type
_entity_poly.pdbx_seq_one_letter_code
_entity_poly.pdbx_strand_id
1 'polypeptide(L)'
;ERGRGEDGDCGIVPFVLVATDGGTDSSALVNDNGSEEDYSYEELCQASPRYLQPGGEQLAINELISDGSIVYAEALWDHVTMDDQELAFKAGDVIRVLEASNKDWWWGRNEDKESWFPASFVRGYIRQCRKHTGMFTAAQLNTIFGNIEDIYKFQRKFLKDLEKQYNKEEPHLSEIGSCFLQHQEGFAIYSEYCNNHPSACIELANLMKHGKYRHFFEACRLLQQMIDIAIDGFLLTPVQKICKYPLQLAELLKYTTQEHSDYNDIKAAYEAMKNVACLINERKRRLESIDKIACWQVSIVGWEGQDVLARSSELIHSGELIKISKQGKSQQRTFFLFDHQLVFCKKDLLRRDMLYYKGRIDMDEMEVVDTEDGKDKDFNINVKNAFKAVNNATEEVHLFCAKKPEDKKRWLEACANERRRVQEDKEMGECNMECFHINGQSVFSFILYQWAPNLVVSANLI
;
A
#
# COMPACT_ATOMS: atom_id res chain seq x y z
N GLU A 1 12.34 -3.65 63.59
CA GLU A 1 12.86 -3.11 62.30
C GLU A 1 11.86 -3.34 61.17
N ARG A 2 12.12 -2.77 59.97
CA ARG A 2 11.56 -3.14 58.65
C ARG A 2 10.08 -3.56 58.58
N GLY A 3 9.21 -2.60 58.26
CA GLY A 3 8.19 -2.83 57.23
C GLY A 3 8.74 -2.40 55.87
N ARG A 4 8.39 -3.10 54.79
CA ARG A 4 8.57 -2.61 53.41
C ARG A 4 7.17 -2.29 52.86
N GLY A 5 6.97 -1.04 52.48
CA GLY A 5 5.77 -0.59 51.76
C GLY A 5 6.00 -0.62 50.26
N GLU A 6 4.91 -0.70 49.52
CA GLU A 6 4.82 -0.84 48.07
C GLU A 6 5.59 0.27 47.30
N ASP A 7 6.47 -0.13 46.40
CA ASP A 7 7.03 0.76 45.37
C ASP A 7 5.94 0.98 44.28
N GLY A 8 5.31 2.16 44.30
CA GLY A 8 4.28 2.54 43.34
C GLY A 8 4.86 3.00 42.00
N ASP A 9 5.03 2.09 41.05
CA ASP A 9 5.58 2.38 39.72
C ASP A 9 4.65 3.32 38.91
N CYS A 10 5.07 4.56 38.72
CA CYS A 10 4.25 5.63 38.14
C CYS A 10 4.57 5.82 36.64
N GLY A 11 3.66 5.35 35.78
CA GLY A 11 3.90 5.24 34.33
C GLY A 11 4.11 6.56 33.57
N ILE A 12 5.05 6.53 32.63
CA ILE A 12 5.57 7.69 31.87
C ILE A 12 4.83 7.84 30.51
N VAL A 13 4.22 9.01 30.18
CA VAL A 13 3.27 9.18 29.04
C VAL A 13 3.26 10.62 28.42
N PRO A 14 3.24 10.88 27.08
CA PRO A 14 3.90 12.07 26.46
C PRO A 14 3.08 13.28 25.88
N PHE A 15 3.66 14.51 25.95
CA PHE A 15 3.24 15.87 25.42
C PHE A 15 3.37 16.09 23.88
N VAL A 16 3.65 17.32 23.40
CA VAL A 16 3.82 17.76 21.98
C VAL A 16 4.76 18.99 21.92
N LEU A 17 5.51 19.22 20.83
CA LEU A 17 6.27 20.46 20.56
C LEU A 17 5.66 21.33 19.43
N VAL A 18 6.18 22.56 19.23
CA VAL A 18 5.93 23.55 18.16
C VAL A 18 7.14 24.50 18.04
N ALA A 19 7.42 25.06 16.84
CA ALA A 19 8.35 26.19 16.68
C ALA A 19 7.74 27.33 15.81
N THR A 20 8.19 28.58 15.97
CA THR A 20 7.72 29.74 15.19
C THR A 20 8.86 30.59 14.62
N ASP A 21 8.81 30.87 13.31
CA ASP A 21 9.81 31.65 12.57
C ASP A 21 9.60 33.18 12.71
N GLY A 22 10.69 33.92 12.93
CA GLY A 22 10.75 35.38 12.79
C GLY A 22 11.40 35.78 11.46
N GLY A 23 10.59 36.11 10.44
CA GLY A 23 11.10 36.34 9.08
C GLY A 23 11.88 37.65 8.87
N THR A 24 12.92 37.58 8.05
CA THR A 24 13.51 38.74 7.33
C THR A 24 13.84 38.33 5.89
N ASP A 25 13.50 39.18 4.92
CA ASP A 25 13.69 38.91 3.50
C ASP A 25 15.16 39.03 3.04
N SER A 26 15.55 38.20 2.07
CA SER A 26 16.60 38.55 1.10
C SER A 26 16.43 37.79 -0.21
N SER A 27 16.30 38.54 -1.30
CA SER A 27 16.08 38.03 -2.65
C SER A 27 17.38 37.58 -3.32
N ALA A 28 17.42 36.35 -3.84
CA ALA A 28 18.48 35.87 -4.75
C ALA A 28 17.88 35.13 -5.95
N LEU A 29 18.31 35.54 -7.14
CA LEU A 29 17.76 35.23 -8.46
C LEU A 29 17.67 33.73 -8.79
N VAL A 30 16.62 33.37 -9.54
CA VAL A 30 16.47 32.07 -10.22
C VAL A 30 17.49 31.94 -11.35
N ASN A 31 18.04 30.74 -11.53
CA ASN A 31 18.46 30.26 -12.86
C ASN A 31 17.90 28.85 -13.04
N ASP A 32 17.19 28.67 -14.15
CA ASP A 32 16.59 27.40 -14.58
C ASP A 32 17.61 26.61 -15.41
N ASN A 33 17.64 25.28 -15.23
CA ASN A 33 18.16 24.33 -16.21
C ASN A 33 17.71 22.91 -15.83
N GLY A 34 16.57 22.47 -16.34
CA GLY A 34 16.05 21.12 -16.10
C GLY A 34 16.81 20.01 -16.83
N SER A 35 16.95 18.85 -16.17
CA SER A 35 17.28 17.57 -16.79
C SER A 35 16.41 16.49 -16.16
N GLU A 36 15.49 15.92 -16.94
CA GLU A 36 14.63 14.82 -16.49
C GLU A 36 15.43 13.51 -16.52
N GLU A 37 15.67 12.91 -15.35
CA GLU A 37 16.26 11.58 -15.20
C GLU A 37 15.20 10.62 -14.62
N ASP A 38 14.87 9.56 -15.36
CA ASP A 38 13.95 8.49 -14.92
C ASP A 38 14.60 7.65 -13.82
N TYR A 39 14.43 8.04 -12.56
CA TYR A 39 14.95 7.27 -11.42
C TYR A 39 14.17 5.96 -11.23
N SER A 40 14.91 4.84 -11.20
CA SER A 40 14.36 3.55 -10.83
C SER A 40 13.90 3.56 -9.36
N TYR A 41 12.73 2.95 -9.10
CA TYR A 41 12.21 2.71 -7.75
C TYR A 41 13.22 1.96 -6.85
N GLU A 42 14.11 1.15 -7.45
CA GLU A 42 15.14 0.41 -6.72
C GLU A 42 16.32 1.27 -6.25
N GLU A 43 16.63 2.41 -6.89
CA GLU A 43 17.74 3.28 -6.51
C GLU A 43 17.39 4.21 -5.34
N LEU A 44 16.15 4.74 -5.32
CA LEU A 44 15.65 5.60 -4.24
C LEU A 44 15.74 4.92 -2.87
N CYS A 45 15.58 3.60 -2.83
CA CYS A 45 15.63 2.79 -1.60
C CYS A 45 17.05 2.42 -1.12
N GLN A 46 18.11 2.74 -1.88
CA GLN A 46 19.50 2.32 -1.56
C GLN A 46 20.38 3.43 -0.96
N ALA A 47 19.93 4.69 -0.99
CA ALA A 47 20.73 5.84 -0.57
C ALA A 47 20.76 6.05 0.96
N SER A 48 21.49 5.22 1.71
CA SER A 48 21.72 5.42 3.16
C SER A 48 22.45 6.74 3.45
N PRO A 49 21.85 7.72 4.15
CA PRO A 49 22.51 8.98 4.47
C PRO A 49 23.54 8.80 5.60
N ARG A 50 24.82 9.14 5.37
CA ARG A 50 25.88 9.03 6.39
C ARG A 50 26.01 10.28 7.28
N TYR A 51 25.08 10.45 8.22
CA TYR A 51 25.17 11.42 9.33
C TYR A 51 24.48 10.78 10.56
N LEU A 52 24.91 10.95 11.82
CA LEU A 52 26.06 11.67 12.41
C LEU A 52 26.57 10.90 13.65
N GLN A 53 27.52 11.44 14.43
CA GLN A 53 28.05 10.77 15.63
C GLN A 53 27.07 10.87 16.83
N PRO A 54 27.12 9.94 17.81
CA PRO A 54 26.29 10.00 19.02
C PRO A 54 26.48 11.32 19.79
N GLY A 55 25.38 11.91 20.28
CA GLY A 55 25.38 13.19 21.00
C GLY A 55 24.87 14.40 20.23
N GLY A 56 24.47 14.25 18.96
CA GLY A 56 23.80 15.32 18.20
C GLY A 56 22.38 15.67 18.70
N GLU A 57 21.80 14.83 19.55
CA GLU A 57 20.38 14.89 19.96
C GLU A 57 20.01 16.18 20.70
N GLN A 58 20.84 16.61 21.66
CA GLN A 58 20.64 17.86 22.39
C GLN A 58 21.12 19.08 21.60
N LEU A 59 22.03 18.92 20.62
CA LEU A 59 22.54 20.05 19.85
C LEU A 59 21.43 20.65 18.98
N ALA A 60 20.70 19.85 18.21
CA ALA A 60 19.71 20.36 17.25
C ALA A 60 18.58 21.22 17.87
N ILE A 61 18.12 20.89 19.09
CA ILE A 61 17.07 21.68 19.76
C ILE A 61 17.64 23.00 20.31
N ASN A 62 18.83 22.95 20.91
CA ASN A 62 19.47 24.15 21.43
C ASN A 62 20.04 25.05 20.31
N GLU A 63 20.38 24.50 19.15
CA GLU A 63 20.68 25.24 17.91
C GLU A 63 19.43 25.99 17.41
N LEU A 64 18.26 25.34 17.30
CA LEU A 64 17.01 26.02 16.95
C LEU A 64 16.67 27.18 17.90
N ILE A 65 16.88 27.01 19.21
CA ILE A 65 16.69 28.05 20.22
C ILE A 65 17.73 29.18 20.06
N SER A 66 18.98 28.83 19.73
CA SER A 66 20.08 29.79 19.51
C SER A 66 19.91 30.62 18.24
N ASP A 67 19.36 30.04 17.18
CA ASP A 67 18.94 30.71 15.94
C ASP A 67 17.68 31.58 16.14
N GLY A 68 17.14 31.64 17.37
CA GLY A 68 16.03 32.52 17.76
C GLY A 68 14.63 31.94 17.51
N SER A 69 14.52 30.68 17.10
CA SER A 69 13.22 30.01 16.91
C SER A 69 12.54 29.81 18.27
N ILE A 70 11.32 30.31 18.44
CA ILE A 70 10.61 30.14 19.72
C ILE A 70 9.95 28.76 19.75
N VAL A 71 10.44 27.90 20.66
CA VAL A 71 10.00 26.51 20.85
C VAL A 71 8.97 26.42 21.99
N TYR A 72 7.88 25.67 21.79
CA TYR A 72 6.79 25.49 22.76
C TYR A 72 6.37 24.03 22.91
N ALA A 73 6.19 23.56 24.14
CA ALA A 73 5.58 22.29 24.50
C ALA A 73 4.09 22.43 24.89
N GLU A 74 3.28 21.39 24.71
CA GLU A 74 1.83 21.35 24.97
C GLU A 74 1.48 20.17 25.89
N ALA A 75 1.12 20.45 27.14
CA ALA A 75 0.87 19.46 28.18
C ALA A 75 -0.31 18.53 27.84
N LEU A 76 -0.18 17.23 28.15
CA LEU A 76 -1.22 16.20 27.95
C LEU A 76 -1.84 15.69 29.25
N TRP A 77 -1.14 15.87 30.37
CA TRP A 77 -1.52 15.45 31.70
C TRP A 77 -1.11 16.54 32.69
N ASP A 78 -1.80 16.64 33.81
CA ASP A 78 -1.43 17.55 34.89
C ASP A 78 -0.14 17.06 35.55
N HIS A 79 0.91 17.89 35.57
CA HIS A 79 2.10 17.64 36.39
C HIS A 79 1.92 18.29 37.76
N VAL A 80 1.42 17.50 38.70
CA VAL A 80 1.17 17.93 40.08
C VAL A 80 2.40 17.60 40.93
N THR A 81 3.26 18.60 41.10
CA THR A 81 4.51 18.50 41.87
C THR A 81 4.48 19.34 43.14
N MET A 82 5.27 18.94 44.13
CA MET A 82 5.53 19.70 45.36
C MET A 82 6.97 20.24 45.43
N ASP A 83 7.80 19.96 44.42
CA ASP A 83 9.16 20.49 44.34
C ASP A 83 9.15 21.92 43.78
N ASP A 84 9.87 22.84 44.40
CA ASP A 84 9.92 24.24 43.97
C ASP A 84 10.86 24.49 42.79
N GLN A 85 11.60 23.47 42.34
CA GLN A 85 12.45 23.48 41.14
C GLN A 85 11.74 22.90 39.90
N GLU A 86 10.61 22.22 40.07
CA GLU A 86 9.78 21.69 38.98
C GLU A 86 8.64 22.64 38.56
N LEU A 87 8.14 22.48 37.34
CA LEU A 87 7.09 23.33 36.76
C LEU A 87 5.74 22.62 36.89
N ALA A 88 4.83 23.11 37.75
CA ALA A 88 3.46 22.62 37.80
C ALA A 88 2.63 23.18 36.63
N PHE A 89 1.80 22.33 36.00
CA PHE A 89 0.92 22.67 34.88
C PHE A 89 -0.20 21.63 34.72
N LYS A 90 -1.20 21.95 33.89
CA LYS A 90 -2.36 21.10 33.58
C LYS A 90 -2.36 20.60 32.14
N ALA A 91 -3.13 19.54 31.89
CA ALA A 91 -3.40 19.05 30.54
C ALA A 91 -4.02 20.16 29.65
N GLY A 92 -3.32 20.53 28.57
CA GLY A 92 -3.67 21.61 27.66
C GLY A 92 -2.79 22.86 27.79
N ASP A 93 -2.04 23.03 28.88
CA ASP A 93 -1.17 24.19 29.09
C ASP A 93 0.00 24.23 28.09
N VAL A 94 0.43 25.43 27.70
CA VAL A 94 1.52 25.64 26.75
C VAL A 94 2.75 26.21 27.47
N ILE A 95 3.86 25.48 27.39
CA ILE A 95 5.12 25.75 28.07
C ILE A 95 6.16 26.16 27.02
N ARG A 96 6.70 27.38 27.06
CA ARG A 96 7.83 27.74 26.19
C ARG A 96 9.07 26.96 26.63
N VAL A 97 9.72 26.23 25.74
CA VAL A 97 10.99 25.54 26.02
C VAL A 97 12.14 26.54 25.90
N LEU A 98 13.06 26.49 26.85
CA LEU A 98 14.18 27.42 26.98
C LEU A 98 15.54 26.73 26.91
N GLU A 99 15.66 25.51 27.45
CA GLU A 99 16.88 24.71 27.38
C GLU A 99 16.54 23.21 27.31
N ALA A 100 17.16 22.50 26.36
CA ALA A 100 16.97 21.07 26.14
C ALA A 100 18.30 20.29 26.25
N SER A 101 19.13 20.62 27.24
CA SER A 101 20.48 20.07 27.45
C SER A 101 20.52 18.69 28.11
N ASN A 102 19.40 18.24 28.67
CA ASN A 102 19.22 16.93 29.31
C ASN A 102 18.15 16.12 28.55
N LYS A 103 18.27 14.79 28.56
CA LYS A 103 17.38 13.86 27.87
C LYS A 103 16.00 13.73 28.54
N ASP A 104 15.97 13.82 29.87
CA ASP A 104 14.80 13.45 30.66
C ASP A 104 14.08 14.67 31.28
N TRP A 105 14.75 15.82 31.35
CA TRP A 105 14.23 17.08 31.90
C TRP A 105 14.67 18.28 31.05
N TRP A 106 13.75 19.21 30.74
CA TRP A 106 14.01 20.45 30.00
C TRP A 106 13.62 21.68 30.83
N TRP A 107 14.30 22.81 30.64
CA TRP A 107 13.92 24.07 31.28
C TRP A 107 12.83 24.74 30.44
N GLY A 108 11.74 25.16 31.09
CA GLY A 108 10.59 25.74 30.42
C GLY A 108 9.87 26.80 31.24
N ARG A 109 9.12 27.66 30.53
CA ARG A 109 8.37 28.80 31.07
C ARG A 109 6.87 28.67 30.77
N ASN A 110 6.02 28.70 31.79
CA ASN A 110 4.57 28.94 31.63
C ASN A 110 4.25 30.43 31.91
N GLU A 111 2.99 30.82 32.08
CA GLU A 111 2.64 32.24 32.31
C GLU A 111 3.16 32.80 33.65
N ASP A 112 3.37 31.94 34.66
CA ASP A 112 3.71 32.34 36.04
C ASP A 112 5.18 32.09 36.44
N LYS A 113 5.84 31.08 35.86
CA LYS A 113 7.11 30.51 36.38
C LYS A 113 8.02 29.95 35.28
N GLU A 114 9.33 29.97 35.54
CA GLU A 114 10.31 29.08 34.85
C GLU A 114 10.74 27.94 35.78
N SER A 115 10.82 26.72 35.25
CA SER A 115 11.27 25.54 36.00
C SER A 115 11.59 24.35 35.08
N TRP A 116 12.14 23.27 35.66
CA TRP A 116 12.28 21.98 34.96
C TRP A 116 10.92 21.32 34.72
N PHE A 117 10.71 20.75 33.54
CA PHE A 117 9.59 19.87 33.20
C PHE A 117 10.09 18.61 32.45
N PRO A 118 9.38 17.47 32.52
CA PRO A 118 9.91 16.23 31.95
C PRO A 118 9.89 16.20 30.42
N ALA A 119 10.95 15.65 29.82
CA ALA A 119 11.26 15.74 28.39
C ALA A 119 10.86 14.53 27.54
N SER A 120 10.49 13.39 28.15
CA SER A 120 10.06 12.13 27.49
C SER A 120 8.72 12.23 26.74
N PHE A 121 8.42 13.40 26.20
CA PHE A 121 7.09 13.96 26.12
C PHE A 121 6.90 14.77 24.82
N VAL A 122 6.81 14.12 23.64
CA VAL A 122 6.37 14.77 22.38
C VAL A 122 5.49 13.84 21.54
N ARG A 123 4.72 14.44 20.61
CA ARG A 123 3.95 13.78 19.56
C ARG A 123 4.23 14.35 18.16
N GLY A 124 4.85 13.53 17.32
CA GLY A 124 4.20 12.89 16.17
C GLY A 124 4.19 13.68 14.87
N TYR A 125 4.93 13.16 13.87
CA TYR A 125 5.10 13.74 12.53
C TYR A 125 3.85 14.46 12.00
N ILE A 126 2.71 13.79 11.89
CA ILE A 126 1.47 14.34 11.31
C ILE A 126 0.99 15.59 12.05
N ARG A 127 1.02 15.59 13.39
CA ARG A 127 0.58 16.73 14.21
C ARG A 127 1.55 17.91 14.07
N GLN A 128 2.85 17.64 13.93
CA GLN A 128 3.86 18.66 13.65
C GLN A 128 3.68 19.25 12.24
N CYS A 129 3.60 18.42 11.21
CA CYS A 129 3.48 18.89 9.82
C CYS A 129 2.21 19.73 9.61
N ARG A 130 1.10 19.38 10.29
CA ARG A 130 -0.15 20.16 10.29
C ARG A 130 -0.05 21.51 11.01
N LYS A 131 0.84 21.68 12.00
CA LYS A 131 1.10 22.98 12.65
C LYS A 131 1.94 23.91 11.75
N HIS A 132 2.87 23.36 10.97
CA HIS A 132 3.78 24.13 10.10
C HIS A 132 3.21 24.34 8.69
N THR A 133 2.12 25.10 8.56
CA THR A 133 1.43 25.39 7.27
C THR A 133 2.29 26.16 6.26
N GLY A 134 3.31 26.91 6.70
CA GLY A 134 4.32 27.52 5.83
C GLY A 134 5.39 26.54 5.31
N MET A 135 5.41 25.31 5.82
CA MET A 135 6.29 24.23 5.34
C MET A 135 5.53 23.18 4.53
N PHE A 136 4.29 22.84 4.90
CA PHE A 136 3.50 21.79 4.27
C PHE A 136 2.11 22.27 3.86
N THR A 137 1.76 22.07 2.59
CA THR A 137 0.37 22.26 2.14
C THR A 137 -0.49 21.06 2.53
N ALA A 138 -1.81 21.27 2.71
CA ALA A 138 -2.74 20.19 3.03
C ALA A 138 -2.74 19.06 1.97
N ALA A 139 -2.48 19.39 0.70
CA ALA A 139 -2.34 18.39 -0.37
C ALA A 139 -1.15 17.46 -0.12
N GLN A 140 0.04 18.02 0.16
CA GLN A 140 1.25 17.23 0.47
C GLN A 140 1.06 16.37 1.71
N LEU A 141 0.38 16.87 2.75
CA LEU A 141 0.08 16.06 3.94
C LEU A 141 -0.79 14.85 3.60
N ASN A 142 -1.79 15.02 2.74
CA ASN A 142 -2.64 13.92 2.28
C ASN A 142 -1.84 12.93 1.41
N THR A 143 -0.95 13.41 0.53
CA THR A 143 -0.06 12.55 -0.27
C THR A 143 0.93 11.76 0.59
N ILE A 144 1.59 12.39 1.57
CA ILE A 144 2.62 11.75 2.41
C ILE A 144 2.01 10.73 3.37
N PHE A 145 0.89 11.07 4.01
CA PHE A 145 0.34 10.28 5.12
C PHE A 145 -0.88 9.43 4.73
N GLY A 146 -1.61 9.78 3.66
CA GLY A 146 -2.83 9.07 3.25
C GLY A 146 -3.81 8.88 4.40
N ASN A 147 -4.44 7.70 4.46
CA ASN A 147 -5.38 7.29 5.50
C ASN A 147 -4.72 6.65 6.74
N ILE A 148 -3.43 6.92 7.03
CA ILE A 148 -2.70 6.29 8.14
C ILE A 148 -3.35 6.49 9.52
N GLU A 149 -4.05 7.61 9.72
CA GLU A 149 -4.79 7.86 10.95
C GLU A 149 -6.00 6.94 11.11
N ASP A 150 -6.61 6.49 10.02
CA ASP A 150 -7.71 5.53 10.02
C ASP A 150 -7.20 4.09 10.19
N ILE A 151 -6.05 3.75 9.58
CA ILE A 151 -5.30 2.54 9.93
C ILE A 151 -4.99 2.51 11.42
N TYR A 152 -4.53 3.62 12.01
CA TYR A 152 -4.24 3.68 13.46
C TYR A 152 -5.51 3.52 14.32
N LYS A 153 -6.64 4.16 13.96
CA LYS A 153 -7.93 3.98 14.65
C LYS A 153 -8.39 2.52 14.60
N PHE A 154 -8.36 1.91 13.42
CA PHE A 154 -8.69 0.49 13.21
C PHE A 154 -7.77 -0.43 14.02
N GLN A 155 -6.45 -0.25 13.90
CA GLN A 155 -5.45 -1.10 14.55
C GLN A 155 -5.55 -1.05 16.08
N ARG A 156 -5.92 0.09 16.67
CA ARG A 156 -6.20 0.20 18.11
C ARG A 156 -7.44 -0.60 18.56
N LYS A 157 -8.49 -0.67 17.73
CA LYS A 157 -9.66 -1.51 18.00
C LYS A 157 -9.28 -2.99 17.90
N PHE A 158 -8.63 -3.37 16.80
CA PHE A 158 -8.17 -4.74 16.55
C PHE A 158 -7.21 -5.26 17.64
N LEU A 159 -6.24 -4.44 18.07
CA LEU A 159 -5.33 -4.78 19.18
C LEU A 159 -6.10 -5.03 20.49
N LYS A 160 -7.04 -4.15 20.85
CA LYS A 160 -7.83 -4.30 22.08
C LYS A 160 -8.65 -5.60 22.09
N ASP A 161 -9.18 -6.00 20.94
CA ASP A 161 -9.95 -7.24 20.81
C ASP A 161 -9.02 -8.46 20.89
N LEU A 162 -7.81 -8.42 20.32
CA LEU A 162 -6.76 -9.46 20.52
C LEU A 162 -6.31 -9.56 21.99
N GLU A 163 -6.03 -8.44 22.65
CA GLU A 163 -5.62 -8.37 24.06
C GLU A 163 -6.67 -8.97 25.01
N LYS A 164 -7.95 -8.97 24.59
CA LYS A 164 -9.06 -9.58 25.33
C LYS A 164 -9.09 -11.12 25.21
N GLN A 165 -8.67 -11.67 24.06
CA GLN A 165 -8.60 -13.13 23.84
C GLN A 165 -7.29 -13.76 24.34
N TYR A 166 -6.30 -12.95 24.72
CA TYR A 166 -5.01 -13.44 25.24
C TYR A 166 -5.16 -14.06 26.63
N ASN A 167 -4.99 -15.38 26.71
CA ASN A 167 -4.97 -16.10 27.99
C ASN A 167 -3.63 -15.84 28.71
N LYS A 168 -3.69 -15.20 29.89
CA LYS A 168 -2.50 -14.83 30.66
C LYS A 168 -1.90 -15.99 31.47
N GLU A 169 -2.71 -16.99 31.79
CA GLU A 169 -2.29 -18.16 32.58
C GLU A 169 -1.75 -19.26 31.66
N GLU A 170 -2.44 -19.50 30.54
CA GLU A 170 -2.04 -20.47 29.52
C GLU A 170 -2.05 -19.84 28.12
N PRO A 171 -0.99 -19.09 27.73
CA PRO A 171 -0.95 -18.33 26.47
C PRO A 171 -1.20 -19.15 25.20
N HIS A 172 -0.88 -20.45 25.24
CA HIS A 172 -1.10 -21.40 24.15
C HIS A 172 -2.58 -21.75 23.89
N LEU A 173 -3.49 -21.37 24.80
CA LEU A 173 -4.94 -21.52 24.70
C LEU A 173 -5.66 -20.20 24.34
N SER A 174 -4.95 -19.25 23.72
CA SER A 174 -5.53 -17.96 23.31
C SER A 174 -6.30 -18.09 21.98
N GLU A 175 -7.58 -17.72 21.97
CA GLU A 175 -8.48 -17.90 20.80
C GLU A 175 -8.54 -16.63 19.93
N ILE A 176 -7.52 -16.41 19.10
CA ILE A 176 -7.32 -15.17 18.33
C ILE A 176 -7.79 -15.22 16.87
N GLY A 177 -8.07 -16.40 16.31
CA GLY A 177 -8.56 -16.56 14.92
C GLY A 177 -9.86 -15.78 14.70
N SER A 178 -10.79 -15.89 15.65
CA SER A 178 -12.07 -15.19 15.66
C SER A 178 -11.94 -13.66 15.51
N CYS A 179 -10.88 -13.04 16.07
CA CYS A 179 -10.64 -11.60 15.94
C CYS A 179 -10.32 -11.17 14.51
N PHE A 180 -9.58 -11.97 13.75
CA PHE A 180 -9.27 -11.66 12.35
C PHE A 180 -10.53 -11.70 11.48
N LEU A 181 -11.40 -12.69 11.69
CA LEU A 181 -12.66 -12.83 10.97
C LEU A 181 -13.61 -11.65 11.25
N GLN A 182 -13.77 -11.26 12.53
CA GLN A 182 -14.61 -10.13 12.95
C GLN A 182 -14.15 -8.76 12.44
N HIS A 183 -12.89 -8.65 11.97
CA HIS A 183 -12.31 -7.40 11.46
C HIS A 183 -11.87 -7.49 9.99
N GLN A 184 -12.20 -8.57 9.27
CA GLN A 184 -11.75 -8.86 7.90
C GLN A 184 -11.97 -7.67 6.94
N GLU A 185 -13.20 -7.15 6.89
CA GLU A 185 -13.59 -6.01 6.04
C GLU A 185 -12.82 -4.73 6.40
N GLY A 186 -12.51 -4.55 7.70
CA GLY A 186 -11.77 -3.39 8.20
C GLY A 186 -10.34 -3.31 7.68
N PHE A 187 -9.73 -4.42 7.27
CA PHE A 187 -8.40 -4.40 6.63
C PHE A 187 -8.44 -3.83 5.19
N ALA A 188 -9.60 -3.64 4.56
CA ALA A 188 -9.69 -3.09 3.20
C ALA A 188 -9.07 -1.69 3.07
N ILE A 189 -9.02 -0.90 4.16
CA ILE A 189 -8.40 0.44 4.19
C ILE A 189 -6.89 0.41 3.88
N TYR A 190 -6.20 -0.71 4.10
CA TYR A 190 -4.79 -0.88 3.70
C TYR A 190 -4.61 -0.84 2.18
N SER A 191 -5.66 -1.12 1.40
CA SER A 191 -5.64 -1.06 -0.07
C SER A 191 -5.42 0.38 -0.57
N GLU A 192 -6.13 1.34 0.00
CA GLU A 192 -5.94 2.77 -0.28
C GLU A 192 -4.52 3.22 0.10
N TYR A 193 -4.05 2.82 1.28
CA TYR A 193 -2.70 3.16 1.76
C TYR A 193 -1.60 2.64 0.83
N CYS A 194 -1.66 1.35 0.45
CA CYS A 194 -0.65 0.73 -0.41
C CYS A 194 -0.66 1.29 -1.84
N ASN A 195 -1.80 1.80 -2.32
CA ASN A 195 -1.91 2.48 -3.61
C ASN A 195 -1.34 3.90 -3.56
N ASN A 196 -1.48 4.62 -2.43
CA ASN A 196 -0.93 5.96 -2.25
C ASN A 196 0.57 5.97 -1.88
N HIS A 197 1.08 4.90 -1.26
CA HIS A 197 2.46 4.84 -0.75
C HIS A 197 3.56 5.19 -1.78
N PRO A 198 3.51 4.79 -3.07
CA PRO A 198 4.49 5.23 -4.07
C PRO A 198 4.55 6.76 -4.23
N SER A 199 3.38 7.43 -4.24
CA SER A 199 3.28 8.89 -4.29
C SER A 199 3.85 9.55 -3.03
N ALA A 200 3.62 8.95 -1.86
CA ALA A 200 4.22 9.40 -0.60
C ALA A 200 5.75 9.36 -0.64
N CYS A 201 6.34 8.29 -1.19
CA CYS A 201 7.79 8.15 -1.35
C CYS A 201 8.37 9.22 -2.29
N ILE A 202 7.70 9.51 -3.41
CA ILE A 202 8.14 10.54 -4.38
C ILE A 202 8.09 11.94 -3.74
N GLU A 203 7.00 12.28 -3.03
CA GLU A 203 6.87 13.56 -2.35
C GLU A 203 7.92 13.73 -1.23
N LEU A 204 8.14 12.69 -0.41
CA LEU A 204 9.19 12.71 0.61
C LEU A 204 10.59 12.84 0.00
N ALA A 205 10.90 12.10 -1.06
CA ALA A 205 12.19 12.20 -1.76
C ALA A 205 12.43 13.62 -2.33
N ASN A 206 11.37 14.30 -2.78
CA ASN A 206 11.45 15.70 -3.19
C ASN A 206 11.67 16.66 -2.01
N LEU A 207 10.91 16.53 -0.93
CA LEU A 207 11.07 17.36 0.27
C LEU A 207 12.47 17.22 0.89
N MET A 208 12.99 16.00 1.00
CA MET A 208 14.29 15.70 1.61
C MET A 208 15.49 16.31 0.86
N LYS A 209 15.32 16.78 -0.39
CA LYS A 209 16.34 17.57 -1.10
C LYS A 209 16.65 18.87 -0.34
N HIS A 210 15.65 19.51 0.26
CA HIS A 210 15.85 20.76 1.02
C HIS A 210 16.16 20.50 2.50
N GLY A 211 17.22 21.15 3.02
CA GLY A 211 17.68 20.96 4.40
C GLY A 211 16.62 21.19 5.47
N LYS A 212 15.70 22.16 5.28
CA LYS A 212 14.65 22.47 6.26
C LYS A 212 13.75 21.28 6.59
N TYR A 213 13.40 20.44 5.60
CA TYR A 213 12.57 19.26 5.84
C TYR A 213 13.38 18.12 6.49
N ARG A 214 14.66 17.97 6.14
CA ARG A 214 15.55 16.99 6.79
C ARG A 214 15.68 17.26 8.30
N HIS A 215 16.02 18.49 8.69
CA HIS A 215 16.13 18.84 10.11
C HIS A 215 14.77 18.76 10.83
N PHE A 216 13.68 19.17 10.17
CA PHE A 216 12.34 19.08 10.75
C PHE A 216 11.88 17.63 11.00
N PHE A 217 12.07 16.72 10.03
CA PHE A 217 11.71 15.31 10.22
C PHE A 217 12.64 14.62 11.23
N GLU A 218 13.94 14.92 11.23
CA GLU A 218 14.87 14.37 12.22
C GLU A 218 14.55 14.86 13.64
N ALA A 219 14.23 16.15 13.82
CA ALA A 219 13.69 16.65 15.08
C ALA A 219 12.42 15.88 15.48
N CYS A 220 11.44 15.73 14.58
CA CYS A 220 10.24 14.93 14.87
C CYS A 220 10.54 13.48 15.29
N ARG A 221 11.58 12.84 14.74
CA ARG A 221 12.03 11.49 15.10
C ARG A 221 12.64 11.45 16.51
N LEU A 222 13.63 12.31 16.77
CA LEU A 222 14.34 12.42 18.05
C LEU A 222 13.38 12.74 19.20
N LEU A 223 12.52 13.73 18.98
CA LEU A 223 11.50 14.16 19.94
C LEU A 223 10.50 13.04 20.28
N GLN A 224 10.21 12.16 19.32
CA GLN A 224 9.36 10.98 19.55
C GLN A 224 10.09 9.82 20.23
N GLN A 225 11.39 9.95 20.50
CA GLN A 225 12.28 8.85 20.92
C GLN A 225 12.22 7.64 19.97
N MET A 226 12.00 7.91 18.68
CA MET A 226 11.95 6.87 17.65
C MET A 226 13.34 6.31 17.36
N ILE A 227 13.39 5.00 17.06
CA ILE A 227 14.59 4.32 16.55
C ILE A 227 15.14 5.01 15.29
N ASP A 228 16.41 4.76 14.98
CA ASP A 228 17.13 5.36 13.85
C ASP A 228 16.68 4.76 12.50
N ILE A 229 15.49 5.17 12.08
CA ILE A 229 14.84 4.88 10.80
C ILE A 229 14.19 6.18 10.33
N ALA A 230 14.36 6.53 9.05
CA ALA A 230 13.75 7.71 8.47
C ALA A 230 12.21 7.56 8.29
N ILE A 231 11.52 8.68 8.07
CA ILE A 231 10.05 8.74 8.05
C ILE A 231 9.40 7.82 6.98
N ASP A 232 10.04 7.67 5.83
CA ASP A 232 9.67 6.73 4.76
C ASP A 232 9.71 5.27 5.24
N GLY A 233 10.74 4.88 5.99
CA GLY A 233 10.86 3.56 6.60
C GLY A 233 9.76 3.27 7.63
N PHE A 234 9.31 4.28 8.38
CA PHE A 234 8.11 4.17 9.23
C PHE A 234 6.83 4.05 8.41
N LEU A 235 6.68 4.81 7.33
CA LEU A 235 5.50 4.78 6.45
C LEU A 235 5.41 3.49 5.61
N LEU A 236 6.50 2.74 5.44
CA LEU A 236 6.49 1.41 4.83
C LEU A 236 5.90 0.32 5.78
N THR A 237 5.83 0.58 7.09
CA THR A 237 5.41 -0.45 8.08
C THR A 237 3.99 -1.01 7.91
N PRO A 238 2.95 -0.26 7.49
CA PRO A 238 1.61 -0.83 7.26
C PRO A 238 1.59 -1.80 6.07
N VAL A 239 2.33 -1.46 4.99
CA VAL A 239 2.51 -2.31 3.80
C VAL A 239 3.19 -3.63 4.20
N GLN A 240 4.25 -3.56 5.01
CA GLN A 240 4.88 -4.76 5.54
C GLN A 240 3.95 -5.56 6.46
N LYS A 241 3.16 -4.88 7.32
CA LYS A 241 2.34 -5.55 8.32
C LYS A 241 1.19 -6.32 7.69
N ILE A 242 0.54 -5.78 6.65
CA ILE A 242 -0.56 -6.49 5.98
C ILE A 242 -0.05 -7.76 5.27
N CYS A 243 1.13 -7.73 4.66
CA CYS A 243 1.79 -8.91 4.07
C CYS A 243 2.32 -9.91 5.12
N LYS A 244 2.60 -9.48 6.37
CA LYS A 244 3.07 -10.37 7.45
C LYS A 244 1.95 -11.21 8.07
N TYR A 245 0.70 -10.75 8.08
CA TYR A 245 -0.39 -11.46 8.77
C TYR A 245 -0.63 -12.91 8.30
N PRO A 246 -0.67 -13.24 6.99
CA PRO A 246 -0.89 -14.63 6.58
C PRO A 246 0.30 -15.54 6.91
N LEU A 247 1.53 -15.00 6.96
CA LEU A 247 2.71 -15.75 7.41
C LEU A 247 2.61 -16.08 8.90
N GLN A 248 2.22 -15.10 9.74
CA GLN A 248 2.05 -15.31 11.17
C GLN A 248 0.92 -16.31 11.48
N LEU A 249 -0.19 -16.26 10.73
CA LEU A 249 -1.31 -17.19 10.88
C LEU A 249 -0.99 -18.60 10.36
N ALA A 250 -0.20 -18.73 9.28
CA ALA A 250 0.23 -20.03 8.77
C ALA A 250 1.17 -20.76 9.75
N GLU A 251 2.11 -20.04 10.35
CA GLU A 251 3.03 -20.60 11.35
C GLU A 251 2.32 -20.92 12.67
N LEU A 252 1.29 -20.14 13.06
CA LEU A 252 0.42 -20.50 14.18
C LEU A 252 -0.37 -21.80 13.90
N LEU A 253 -1.06 -21.88 12.76
CA LEU A 253 -1.88 -23.03 12.34
C LEU A 253 -1.09 -24.34 12.29
N LYS A 254 0.21 -24.27 12.01
CA LYS A 254 1.16 -25.39 12.01
C LYS A 254 1.41 -25.98 13.41
N TYR A 255 1.24 -25.20 14.47
CA TYR A 255 1.40 -25.62 15.87
C TYR A 255 0.07 -25.81 16.62
N THR A 256 -1.05 -25.26 16.11
CA THR A 256 -2.40 -25.55 16.61
C THR A 256 -2.85 -26.96 16.19
N THR A 257 -3.31 -27.80 17.14
CA THR A 257 -3.83 -29.15 16.82
C THR A 257 -5.29 -29.09 16.33
N GLN A 258 -5.77 -30.13 15.67
CA GLN A 258 -7.13 -30.14 15.07
C GLN A 258 -8.26 -30.20 16.13
N GLU A 259 -7.90 -30.59 17.35
CA GLU A 259 -8.77 -30.68 18.52
C GLU A 259 -8.87 -29.35 19.29
N HIS A 260 -8.00 -28.37 18.96
CA HIS A 260 -8.04 -27.04 19.56
C HIS A 260 -9.22 -26.23 19.00
N SER A 261 -9.95 -25.53 19.87
CA SER A 261 -11.12 -24.71 19.54
C SER A 261 -10.87 -23.74 18.39
N ASP A 262 -9.82 -22.92 18.51
CA ASP A 262 -9.46 -21.88 17.53
C ASP A 262 -8.88 -22.44 16.21
N TYR A 263 -8.69 -23.76 16.03
CA TYR A 263 -8.04 -24.32 14.83
C TYR A 263 -8.78 -23.96 13.53
N ASN A 264 -10.11 -24.03 13.54
CA ASN A 264 -10.92 -23.70 12.36
C ASN A 264 -10.94 -22.20 12.09
N ASP A 265 -10.98 -21.38 13.14
CA ASP A 265 -10.99 -19.92 13.05
C ASP A 265 -9.63 -19.36 12.61
N ILE A 266 -8.50 -19.90 13.11
CA ILE A 266 -7.15 -19.58 12.62
C ILE A 266 -7.01 -19.97 11.14
N LYS A 267 -7.53 -21.14 10.75
CA LYS A 267 -7.50 -21.59 9.34
C LYS A 267 -8.31 -20.70 8.42
N ALA A 268 -9.50 -20.27 8.85
CA ALA A 268 -10.33 -19.32 8.10
C ALA A 268 -9.67 -17.93 8.06
N ALA A 269 -9.12 -17.45 9.17
CA ALA A 269 -8.39 -16.20 9.27
C ALA A 269 -7.15 -16.16 8.36
N TYR A 270 -6.42 -17.27 8.26
CA TYR A 270 -5.28 -17.40 7.36
C TYR A 270 -5.69 -17.18 5.89
N GLU A 271 -6.74 -17.86 5.42
CA GLU A 271 -7.25 -17.70 4.05
C GLU A 271 -7.88 -16.31 3.84
N ALA A 272 -8.58 -15.75 4.83
CA ALA A 272 -9.10 -14.38 4.81
C ALA A 272 -8.00 -13.33 4.62
N MET A 273 -6.95 -13.36 5.46
CA MET A 273 -5.85 -12.40 5.38
C MET A 273 -5.00 -12.58 4.11
N LYS A 274 -4.88 -13.81 3.62
CA LYS A 274 -4.27 -14.14 2.32
C LYS A 274 -5.07 -13.53 1.16
N ASN A 275 -6.40 -13.60 1.21
CA ASN A 275 -7.28 -12.95 0.22
C ASN A 275 -7.17 -11.41 0.28
N VAL A 276 -7.12 -10.81 1.48
CA VAL A 276 -6.87 -9.36 1.64
C VAL A 276 -5.53 -8.96 1.02
N ALA A 277 -4.44 -9.71 1.27
CA ALA A 277 -3.13 -9.43 0.68
C ALA A 277 -3.13 -9.54 -0.86
N CYS A 278 -3.83 -10.54 -1.41
CA CYS A 278 -4.05 -10.67 -2.85
C CYS A 278 -4.83 -9.48 -3.42
N LEU A 279 -5.94 -9.08 -2.79
CA LEU A 279 -6.79 -7.97 -3.23
C LEU A 279 -6.03 -6.62 -3.27
N ILE A 280 -5.16 -6.36 -2.29
CA ILE A 280 -4.33 -5.16 -2.26
C ILE A 280 -3.35 -5.13 -3.44
N ASN A 281 -2.63 -6.24 -3.66
CA ASN A 281 -1.68 -6.36 -4.77
C ASN A 281 -2.38 -6.27 -6.14
N GLU A 282 -3.56 -6.90 -6.26
CA GLU A 282 -4.41 -6.87 -7.44
C GLU A 282 -4.91 -5.45 -7.76
N ARG A 283 -5.37 -4.69 -6.76
CA ARG A 283 -5.86 -3.33 -6.98
C ARG A 283 -4.77 -2.40 -7.49
N LYS A 284 -3.52 -2.53 -6.99
CA LYS A 284 -2.37 -1.81 -7.57
C LYS A 284 -2.08 -2.27 -9.01
N ARG A 285 -2.08 -3.58 -9.28
CA ARG A 285 -1.87 -4.14 -10.62
C ARG A 285 -2.88 -3.59 -11.63
N ARG A 286 -4.16 -3.44 -11.24
CA ARG A 286 -5.21 -2.85 -12.08
C ARG A 286 -5.02 -1.34 -12.28
N LEU A 287 -4.68 -0.56 -11.25
CA LEU A 287 -4.35 0.86 -11.41
C LEU A 287 -3.19 1.06 -12.40
N GLU A 288 -2.09 0.31 -12.24
CA GLU A 288 -0.99 0.35 -13.23
C GLU A 288 -1.39 -0.15 -14.62
N SER A 289 -2.41 -1.00 -14.72
CA SER A 289 -2.91 -1.50 -16.02
C SER A 289 -3.73 -0.47 -16.75
N ILE A 290 -4.48 0.40 -16.06
CA ILE A 290 -5.28 1.47 -16.67
C ILE A 290 -4.41 2.39 -17.53
N ASP A 291 -3.30 2.90 -16.99
CA ASP A 291 -2.37 3.77 -17.74
C ASP A 291 -1.73 3.03 -18.92
N LYS A 292 -1.33 1.76 -18.72
CA LYS A 292 -0.77 0.91 -19.77
C LYS A 292 -1.78 0.65 -20.89
N ILE A 293 -3.08 0.52 -20.58
CA ILE A 293 -4.17 0.35 -21.55
C ILE A 293 -4.44 1.66 -22.31
N ALA A 294 -4.46 2.81 -21.63
CA ALA A 294 -4.62 4.11 -22.27
C ALA A 294 -3.49 4.37 -23.29
N CYS A 295 -2.24 4.25 -22.86
CA CYS A 295 -1.06 4.42 -23.72
C CYS A 295 -1.03 3.39 -24.87
N TRP A 296 -1.39 2.13 -24.59
CA TRP A 296 -1.53 1.11 -25.63
C TRP A 296 -2.59 1.51 -26.67
N GLN A 297 -3.78 1.96 -26.26
CA GLN A 297 -4.85 2.30 -27.19
C GLN A 297 -4.46 3.48 -28.09
N VAL A 298 -3.81 4.51 -27.55
CA VAL A 298 -3.29 5.66 -28.31
C VAL A 298 -2.26 5.22 -29.37
N SER A 299 -1.54 4.11 -29.16
CA SER A 299 -0.63 3.54 -30.15
C SER A 299 -1.31 2.79 -31.31
N ILE A 300 -2.60 2.46 -31.20
CA ILE A 300 -3.34 1.70 -32.22
C ILE A 300 -3.86 2.61 -33.33
N VAL A 301 -3.36 2.41 -34.56
CA VAL A 301 -3.72 3.23 -35.71
C VAL A 301 -5.12 2.90 -36.21
N GLY A 302 -5.96 3.94 -36.35
CA GLY A 302 -7.32 3.84 -36.88
C GLY A 302 -8.30 3.17 -35.91
N TRP A 303 -8.24 3.53 -34.63
CA TRP A 303 -9.19 3.09 -33.60
C TRP A 303 -10.64 3.47 -33.95
N GLU A 304 -11.58 2.58 -33.68
CA GLU A 304 -13.02 2.79 -33.89
C GLU A 304 -13.83 2.26 -32.69
N GLY A 305 -14.88 2.98 -32.30
CA GLY A 305 -15.71 2.69 -31.13
C GLY A 305 -15.21 3.34 -29.85
N GLN A 306 -15.80 2.97 -28.70
CA GLN A 306 -15.45 3.52 -27.38
C GLN A 306 -14.04 3.11 -26.93
N ASP A 307 -13.50 3.83 -25.95
CA ASP A 307 -12.24 3.46 -25.30
C ASP A 307 -12.35 2.11 -24.57
N VAL A 308 -11.24 1.38 -24.45
CA VAL A 308 -11.20 0.11 -23.70
C VAL A 308 -11.57 0.35 -22.24
N LEU A 309 -11.06 1.43 -21.65
CA LEU A 309 -11.32 1.85 -20.27
C LEU A 309 -12.79 2.22 -19.97
N ALA A 310 -13.66 2.31 -20.98
CA ALA A 310 -15.11 2.48 -20.76
C ALA A 310 -15.80 1.20 -20.27
N ARG A 311 -15.19 0.02 -20.45
CA ARG A 311 -15.72 -1.30 -20.00
C ARG A 311 -14.69 -2.25 -19.41
N SER A 312 -13.40 -1.92 -19.44
CA SER A 312 -12.31 -2.84 -19.09
C SER A 312 -11.26 -2.19 -18.20
N SER A 313 -10.73 -2.95 -17.25
CA SER A 313 -9.69 -2.54 -16.30
C SER A 313 -8.34 -3.22 -16.55
N GLU A 314 -8.28 -4.30 -17.33
CA GLU A 314 -7.10 -5.18 -17.38
C GLU A 314 -6.93 -5.94 -18.70
N LEU A 315 -5.70 -6.01 -19.20
CA LEU A 315 -5.29 -6.96 -20.24
C LEU A 315 -4.97 -8.34 -19.61
N ILE A 316 -5.78 -9.34 -19.93
CA ILE A 316 -5.67 -10.71 -19.38
C ILE A 316 -4.75 -11.57 -20.25
N HIS A 317 -4.85 -11.44 -21.57
CA HIS A 317 -3.96 -12.17 -22.49
C HIS A 317 -3.78 -11.44 -23.83
N SER A 318 -2.63 -11.63 -24.47
CA SER A 318 -2.43 -11.18 -25.85
C SER A 318 -1.54 -12.15 -26.64
N GLY A 319 -1.75 -12.22 -27.95
CA GLY A 319 -1.06 -13.18 -28.81
C GLY A 319 -1.52 -13.15 -30.25
N GLU A 320 -0.98 -14.05 -31.09
CA GLU A 320 -1.38 -14.18 -32.49
C GLU A 320 -2.31 -15.38 -32.72
N LEU A 321 -3.45 -15.14 -33.35
CA LEU A 321 -4.37 -16.17 -33.83
C LEU A 321 -4.73 -15.94 -35.29
N ILE A 322 -5.24 -16.98 -35.93
CA ILE A 322 -5.85 -16.90 -37.26
C ILE A 322 -7.36 -16.85 -37.08
N LYS A 323 -8.00 -15.70 -37.34
CA LYS A 323 -9.48 -15.61 -37.40
C LYS A 323 -9.94 -16.13 -38.76
N ILE A 324 -10.91 -17.04 -38.77
CA ILE A 324 -11.62 -17.43 -39.98
C ILE A 324 -12.84 -16.52 -40.13
N SER A 325 -12.96 -15.87 -41.29
CA SER A 325 -14.16 -15.06 -41.61
C SER A 325 -15.31 -15.94 -42.11
N LYS A 326 -16.56 -15.46 -42.05
CA LYS A 326 -17.74 -16.18 -42.61
C LYS A 326 -17.62 -16.49 -44.12
N GLN A 327 -16.63 -15.92 -44.83
CA GLN A 327 -16.26 -16.26 -46.23
C GLN A 327 -15.13 -17.31 -46.33
N GLY A 328 -14.79 -18.02 -45.26
CA GLY A 328 -13.69 -19.00 -45.21
C GLY A 328 -12.27 -18.42 -45.29
N LYS A 329 -12.11 -17.10 -45.51
CA LYS A 329 -10.80 -16.44 -45.61
C LYS A 329 -10.14 -16.36 -44.24
N SER A 330 -8.96 -16.96 -44.12
CA SER A 330 -8.07 -16.91 -42.95
C SER A 330 -7.42 -15.52 -42.79
N GLN A 331 -7.38 -15.01 -41.57
CA GLN A 331 -6.83 -13.70 -41.24
C GLN A 331 -5.93 -13.78 -39.99
N GLN A 332 -4.61 -13.74 -40.16
CA GLN A 332 -3.70 -13.58 -39.03
C GLN A 332 -3.91 -12.19 -38.39
N ARG A 333 -4.14 -12.18 -37.07
CA ARG A 333 -4.35 -10.98 -36.26
C ARG A 333 -3.60 -11.11 -34.93
N THR A 334 -3.29 -9.99 -34.33
CA THR A 334 -2.86 -9.93 -32.93
C THR A 334 -4.09 -9.58 -32.09
N PHE A 335 -4.39 -10.43 -31.12
CA PHE A 335 -5.55 -10.33 -30.24
C PHE A 335 -5.14 -9.86 -28.85
N PHE A 336 -6.03 -9.12 -28.20
CA PHE A 336 -5.89 -8.55 -26.87
C PHE A 336 -7.20 -8.81 -26.13
N LEU A 337 -7.17 -9.79 -25.21
CA LEU A 337 -8.30 -10.14 -24.36
C LEU A 337 -8.24 -9.27 -23.10
N PHE A 338 -9.21 -8.39 -22.96
CA PHE A 338 -9.49 -7.65 -21.75
C PHE A 338 -10.68 -8.29 -21.02
N ASP A 339 -10.90 -7.89 -19.78
CA ASP A 339 -12.21 -8.03 -19.14
C ASP A 339 -13.31 -7.40 -20.03
N HIS A 340 -14.41 -8.12 -20.23
CA HIS A 340 -15.58 -7.76 -21.06
C HIS A 340 -15.37 -7.68 -22.58
N GLN A 341 -14.15 -7.54 -23.12
CA GLN A 341 -13.96 -7.39 -24.58
C GLN A 341 -12.65 -7.96 -25.15
N LEU A 342 -12.73 -8.54 -26.35
CA LEU A 342 -11.62 -9.08 -27.12
C LEU A 342 -11.34 -8.22 -28.36
N VAL A 343 -10.30 -7.38 -28.29
CA VAL A 343 -9.88 -6.49 -29.40
C VAL A 343 -8.91 -7.21 -30.33
N PHE A 344 -8.97 -6.95 -31.64
CA PHE A 344 -8.04 -7.55 -32.60
C PHE A 344 -7.50 -6.56 -33.65
N CYS A 345 -6.19 -6.63 -33.85
CA CYS A 345 -5.43 -5.74 -34.71
C CYS A 345 -4.69 -6.49 -35.83
N LYS A 346 -4.30 -5.78 -36.88
CA LYS A 346 -3.38 -6.24 -37.92
C LYS A 346 -2.05 -5.51 -37.75
N LYS A 347 -0.93 -6.24 -37.66
CA LYS A 347 0.43 -5.67 -37.75
C LYS A 347 0.68 -5.04 -39.12
N ASP A 348 1.47 -3.99 -39.17
CA ASP A 348 2.02 -3.47 -40.42
C ASP A 348 2.97 -4.49 -41.09
N LEU A 349 3.20 -4.33 -42.39
CA LEU A 349 4.08 -5.22 -43.16
C LEU A 349 5.57 -4.87 -42.99
N LEU A 350 5.88 -3.61 -42.67
CA LEU A 350 7.22 -3.09 -42.50
C LEU A 350 7.53 -2.80 -41.02
N ARG A 351 6.59 -2.16 -40.31
CA ARG A 351 6.73 -1.80 -38.88
C ARG A 351 6.01 -2.81 -37.97
N ARG A 352 6.70 -3.85 -37.53
CA ARG A 352 6.11 -4.96 -36.73
C ARG A 352 5.54 -4.52 -35.37
N ASP A 353 6.02 -3.39 -34.88
CA ASP A 353 5.57 -2.59 -33.74
C ASP A 353 4.20 -1.91 -33.98
N MET A 354 3.93 -1.45 -35.20
CA MET A 354 2.72 -0.72 -35.53
C MET A 354 1.52 -1.66 -35.75
N LEU A 355 0.44 -1.36 -35.04
CA LEU A 355 -0.82 -2.11 -35.07
C LEU A 355 -1.95 -1.23 -35.60
N TYR A 356 -2.74 -1.77 -36.54
CA TYR A 356 -3.99 -1.17 -36.99
C TYR A 356 -5.18 -1.89 -36.37
N TYR A 357 -6.11 -1.16 -35.75
CA TYR A 357 -7.37 -1.72 -35.23
C TYR A 357 -8.16 -2.41 -36.35
N LYS A 358 -8.80 -3.56 -36.09
CA LYS A 358 -9.63 -4.27 -37.09
C LYS A 358 -10.97 -4.75 -36.53
N GLY A 359 -11.33 -4.35 -35.31
CA GLY A 359 -12.57 -4.72 -34.64
C GLY A 359 -12.35 -5.18 -33.20
N ARG A 360 -13.46 -5.38 -32.51
CA ARG A 360 -13.55 -6.00 -31.18
C ARG A 360 -14.71 -6.99 -31.16
N ILE A 361 -14.79 -7.77 -30.09
CA ILE A 361 -15.86 -8.72 -29.79
C ILE A 361 -16.27 -8.46 -28.34
N ASP A 362 -17.57 -8.37 -28.08
CA ASP A 362 -18.10 -8.31 -26.73
C ASP A 362 -18.04 -9.73 -26.12
N MET A 363 -17.34 -9.89 -25.00
CA MET A 363 -17.20 -11.20 -24.35
C MET A 363 -18.39 -11.52 -23.43
N ASP A 364 -19.25 -10.54 -23.11
CA ASP A 364 -20.43 -10.75 -22.27
C ASP A 364 -21.57 -11.47 -23.00
N GLU A 365 -21.59 -11.43 -24.34
CA GLU A 365 -22.57 -12.15 -25.17
C GLU A 365 -22.01 -13.45 -25.81
N MET A 366 -20.80 -13.89 -25.44
CA MET A 366 -20.06 -14.95 -26.15
C MET A 366 -19.71 -16.14 -25.25
N GLU A 367 -20.16 -17.33 -25.65
CA GLU A 367 -19.71 -18.61 -25.12
C GLU A 367 -18.44 -19.08 -25.86
N VAL A 368 -17.40 -19.49 -25.14
CA VAL A 368 -16.14 -19.96 -25.74
C VAL A 368 -16.10 -21.49 -25.77
N VAL A 369 -16.15 -22.05 -26.97
CA VAL A 369 -16.34 -23.48 -27.23
C VAL A 369 -15.07 -24.09 -27.82
N ASP A 370 -14.54 -25.13 -27.18
CA ASP A 370 -13.41 -25.91 -27.71
C ASP A 370 -13.82 -26.62 -29.03
N THR A 371 -12.93 -26.65 -30.02
CA THR A 371 -13.14 -27.30 -31.32
C THR A 371 -12.03 -28.31 -31.60
N GLU A 372 -12.41 -29.57 -31.82
CA GLU A 372 -11.49 -30.67 -32.12
C GLU A 372 -10.77 -30.50 -33.48
N ASP A 373 -9.57 -31.08 -33.60
CA ASP A 373 -8.82 -31.17 -34.86
C ASP A 373 -9.58 -32.06 -35.86
N GLY A 374 -10.04 -31.50 -36.97
CA GLY A 374 -10.89 -32.23 -37.91
C GLY A 374 -11.58 -31.33 -38.92
N LYS A 375 -12.73 -31.79 -39.44
CA LYS A 375 -13.57 -30.97 -40.32
C LYS A 375 -14.63 -30.23 -39.51
N ASP A 376 -14.56 -28.91 -39.52
CA ASP A 376 -15.56 -28.06 -38.90
C ASP A 376 -16.88 -28.07 -39.68
N LYS A 377 -18.00 -28.04 -38.96
CA LYS A 377 -19.35 -28.14 -39.53
C LYS A 377 -19.87 -26.80 -40.06
N ASP A 378 -19.58 -25.70 -39.37
CA ASP A 378 -20.21 -24.40 -39.62
C ASP A 378 -19.49 -23.65 -40.74
N PHE A 379 -18.16 -23.77 -40.79
CA PHE A 379 -17.31 -23.19 -41.84
C PHE A 379 -16.96 -24.20 -42.95
N ASN A 380 -17.31 -25.48 -42.79
CA ASN A 380 -17.09 -26.57 -43.78
C ASN A 380 -15.60 -26.78 -44.20
N ILE A 381 -14.65 -26.34 -43.36
CA ILE A 381 -13.20 -26.42 -43.59
C ILE A 381 -12.52 -27.38 -42.61
N ASN A 382 -11.31 -27.84 -42.94
CA ASN A 382 -10.47 -28.55 -41.98
C ASN A 382 -9.74 -27.55 -41.07
N VAL A 383 -9.82 -27.78 -39.76
CA VAL A 383 -9.24 -26.94 -38.70
C VAL A 383 -8.24 -27.71 -37.85
N LYS A 384 -7.29 -26.98 -37.26
CA LYS A 384 -6.33 -27.49 -36.27
C LYS A 384 -6.07 -26.47 -35.18
N ASN A 385 -5.85 -26.94 -33.95
CA ASN A 385 -5.66 -26.11 -32.76
C ASN A 385 -6.74 -25.01 -32.66
N ALA A 386 -8.00 -25.37 -32.92
CA ALA A 386 -9.09 -24.42 -33.05
C ALA A 386 -9.97 -24.29 -31.80
N PHE A 387 -10.67 -23.16 -31.71
CA PHE A 387 -11.77 -22.90 -30.78
C PHE A 387 -12.70 -21.83 -31.37
N LYS A 388 -13.89 -21.67 -30.80
CA LYS A 388 -14.89 -20.68 -31.23
C LYS A 388 -15.28 -19.74 -30.10
N ALA A 389 -15.72 -18.54 -30.47
CA ALA A 389 -16.66 -17.75 -29.66
C ALA A 389 -18.02 -17.78 -30.38
N VAL A 390 -19.10 -18.03 -29.64
CA VAL A 390 -20.46 -18.24 -30.15
C VAL A 390 -21.44 -17.40 -29.34
N ASN A 391 -22.24 -16.58 -30.01
CA ASN A 391 -23.39 -15.91 -29.42
C ASN A 391 -24.66 -16.68 -29.79
N ASN A 392 -25.18 -17.43 -28.82
CA ASN A 392 -26.36 -18.30 -28.98
C ASN A 392 -27.67 -17.53 -29.23
N ALA A 393 -27.70 -16.21 -29.02
CA ALA A 393 -28.88 -15.37 -29.26
C ALA A 393 -28.89 -14.71 -30.65
N THR A 394 -27.73 -14.55 -31.29
CA THR A 394 -27.58 -13.87 -32.60
C THR A 394 -27.09 -14.78 -33.74
N GLU A 395 -26.79 -16.05 -33.43
CA GLU A 395 -26.12 -17.01 -34.33
C GLU A 395 -24.76 -16.47 -34.86
N GLU A 396 -24.11 -15.56 -34.13
CA GLU A 396 -22.76 -15.13 -34.46
C GLU A 396 -21.72 -16.15 -33.98
N VAL A 397 -20.91 -16.64 -34.93
CA VAL A 397 -19.78 -17.53 -34.66
C VAL A 397 -18.48 -16.88 -35.15
N HIS A 398 -17.47 -16.91 -34.30
CA HIS A 398 -16.10 -16.56 -34.63
C HIS A 398 -15.19 -17.77 -34.40
N LEU A 399 -14.61 -18.28 -35.48
CA LEU A 399 -13.67 -19.41 -35.44
C LEU A 399 -12.22 -18.88 -35.41
N PHE A 400 -11.43 -19.39 -34.46
CA PHE A 400 -10.03 -19.06 -34.28
C PHE A 400 -9.16 -20.31 -34.34
N CYS A 401 -8.01 -20.22 -35.00
CA CYS A 401 -6.99 -21.29 -35.00
C CYS A 401 -5.68 -20.75 -34.43
N ALA A 402 -5.12 -21.47 -33.46
CA ALA A 402 -3.79 -21.21 -32.89
C ALA A 402 -2.69 -21.89 -33.71
N LYS A 403 -1.44 -21.41 -33.57
CA LYS A 403 -0.28 -22.02 -34.26
C LYS A 403 0.16 -23.35 -33.62
N LYS A 404 -0.11 -23.54 -32.34
CA LYS A 404 0.27 -24.71 -31.53
C LYS A 404 -0.86 -25.13 -30.57
N PRO A 405 -0.88 -26.39 -30.09
CA PRO A 405 -1.85 -26.82 -29.09
C PRO A 405 -1.65 -26.15 -27.73
N GLU A 406 -0.41 -25.80 -27.34
CA GLU A 406 -0.16 -25.07 -26.08
C GLU A 406 -0.70 -23.64 -26.15
N ASP A 407 -0.61 -23.00 -27.33
CA ASP A 407 -1.18 -21.67 -27.56
C ASP A 407 -2.72 -21.74 -27.48
N LYS A 408 -3.37 -22.74 -28.12
CA LYS A 408 -4.82 -22.98 -27.97
C LYS A 408 -5.22 -23.14 -26.51
N LYS A 409 -4.50 -23.99 -25.76
CA LYS A 409 -4.79 -24.24 -24.34
C LYS A 409 -4.74 -22.95 -23.52
N ARG A 410 -3.70 -22.13 -23.70
CA ARG A 410 -3.56 -20.82 -23.05
C ARG A 410 -4.70 -19.86 -23.39
N TRP A 411 -5.19 -19.84 -24.62
CA TRP A 411 -6.34 -19.01 -25.01
C TRP A 411 -7.64 -19.48 -24.34
N LEU A 412 -7.90 -20.78 -24.26
CA LEU A 412 -9.05 -21.33 -23.54
C LEU A 412 -8.98 -21.03 -22.03
N GLU A 413 -7.80 -21.23 -21.42
CA GLU A 413 -7.55 -20.89 -20.01
C GLU A 413 -7.72 -19.38 -19.74
N ALA A 414 -7.27 -18.51 -20.66
CA ALA A 414 -7.42 -17.07 -20.55
C ALA A 414 -8.89 -16.63 -20.66
N CYS A 415 -9.67 -17.17 -21.61
CA CYS A 415 -11.11 -16.89 -21.71
C CYS A 415 -11.90 -17.38 -20.49
N ALA A 416 -11.56 -18.56 -19.95
CA ALA A 416 -12.18 -19.07 -18.72
C ALA A 416 -11.80 -18.20 -17.50
N ASN A 417 -10.58 -17.65 -17.47
CA ASN A 417 -10.15 -16.71 -16.44
C ASN A 417 -10.83 -15.35 -16.57
N GLU A 418 -11.07 -14.88 -17.79
CA GLU A 418 -11.78 -13.62 -18.09
C GLU A 418 -13.25 -13.67 -17.65
N ARG A 419 -13.98 -14.74 -18.00
CA ARG A 419 -15.35 -14.95 -17.51
C ARG A 419 -15.42 -15.05 -15.98
N ARG A 420 -14.42 -15.64 -15.33
CA ARG A 420 -14.36 -15.68 -13.85
C ARG A 420 -14.11 -14.30 -13.27
N ARG A 421 -13.13 -13.54 -13.78
CA ARG A 421 -12.85 -12.16 -13.33
C ARG A 421 -14.05 -11.22 -13.52
N VAL A 422 -14.77 -11.35 -14.63
CA VAL A 422 -16.01 -10.57 -14.87
C VAL A 422 -17.14 -10.95 -13.91
N GLN A 423 -17.17 -12.19 -13.42
CA GLN A 423 -18.10 -12.59 -12.36
C GLN A 423 -17.63 -12.08 -10.99
N GLU A 424 -16.35 -12.28 -10.64
CA GLU A 424 -15.71 -11.77 -9.43
C GLU A 424 -15.85 -10.24 -9.30
N ASP A 425 -15.73 -9.48 -10.39
CA ASP A 425 -15.84 -8.01 -10.38
C ASP A 425 -17.29 -7.51 -10.28
N LYS A 426 -18.28 -8.29 -10.75
CA LYS A 426 -19.71 -8.03 -10.48
C LYS A 426 -20.03 -8.34 -9.03
N GLU A 427 -19.64 -9.52 -8.56
CA GLU A 427 -19.79 -9.94 -7.16
C GLU A 427 -19.10 -8.93 -6.23
N MET A 428 -17.91 -8.43 -6.53
CA MET A 428 -17.23 -7.39 -5.75
C MET A 428 -17.89 -6.01 -5.81
N GLY A 429 -18.58 -5.67 -6.91
CA GLY A 429 -19.40 -4.47 -7.01
C GLY A 429 -20.66 -4.56 -6.14
N GLU A 430 -21.24 -5.76 -6.04
CA GLU A 430 -22.41 -6.07 -5.21
C GLU A 430 -22.01 -6.30 -3.73
N CYS A 431 -20.81 -6.84 -3.44
CA CYS A 431 -20.21 -7.12 -2.12
C CYS A 431 -19.90 -5.88 -1.26
N ASN A 432 -20.43 -4.70 -1.60
CA ASN A 432 -20.78 -3.75 -0.55
C ASN A 432 -21.92 -4.30 0.36
N MET A 433 -22.52 -5.45 -0.01
CA MET A 433 -23.22 -6.38 0.87
C MET A 433 -22.80 -7.83 0.55
N GLU A 434 -22.28 -8.56 1.57
CA GLU A 434 -22.13 -10.03 1.64
C GLU A 434 -20.99 -10.71 0.80
N CYS A 435 -19.79 -10.79 1.39
CA CYS A 435 -18.60 -11.52 0.92
C CYS A 435 -18.80 -13.01 0.51
N PHE A 436 -17.99 -13.54 -0.43
CA PHE A 436 -17.52 -14.96 -0.36
C PHE A 436 -16.17 -15.28 -1.07
N HIS A 437 -15.84 -16.57 -1.28
CA HIS A 437 -14.49 -17.12 -1.55
C HIS A 437 -14.21 -17.54 -3.01
N ILE A 438 -12.92 -17.73 -3.37
CA ILE A 438 -12.48 -18.75 -4.34
C ILE A 438 -11.07 -19.31 -4.03
N ASN A 439 -10.77 -20.52 -4.50
CA ASN A 439 -9.56 -21.30 -4.16
C ASN A 439 -8.26 -20.73 -4.75
N GLY A 440 -7.16 -20.77 -3.99
CA GLY A 440 -5.85 -20.25 -4.41
C GLY A 440 -4.81 -21.29 -4.84
N GLN A 441 -3.90 -20.87 -5.73
CA GLN A 441 -2.57 -21.45 -5.92
C GLN A 441 -1.52 -20.34 -6.13
N SER A 442 -0.33 -20.53 -5.55
CA SER A 442 0.96 -19.95 -6.01
C SER A 442 1.14 -18.42 -6.15
N VAL A 443 0.47 -17.57 -5.35
CA VAL A 443 0.74 -16.11 -5.36
C VAL A 443 1.89 -15.68 -4.43
N PHE A 444 2.17 -16.46 -3.37
CA PHE A 444 2.97 -15.99 -2.22
C PHE A 444 4.45 -15.65 -2.51
N SER A 445 5.07 -16.25 -3.53
CA SER A 445 6.49 -16.00 -3.85
C SER A 445 6.73 -14.66 -4.55
N PHE A 446 5.71 -14.02 -5.13
CA PHE A 446 5.88 -12.82 -5.97
C PHE A 446 5.74 -11.53 -5.14
N ILE A 447 4.80 -11.50 -4.21
CA ILE A 447 4.53 -10.33 -3.34
C ILE A 447 5.76 -9.96 -2.49
N LEU A 448 6.48 -10.95 -1.95
CA LEU A 448 7.71 -10.72 -1.18
C LEU A 448 8.83 -10.10 -2.04
N TYR A 449 9.02 -10.57 -3.27
CA TYR A 449 10.07 -10.08 -4.17
C TYR A 449 9.85 -8.62 -4.59
N GLN A 450 8.60 -8.23 -4.86
CA GLN A 450 8.30 -6.93 -5.48
C GLN A 450 8.12 -5.79 -4.47
N TRP A 451 8.06 -6.08 -3.16
CA TRP A 451 7.86 -5.08 -2.10
C TRP A 451 8.87 -5.16 -0.94
N ALA A 452 9.61 -6.27 -0.78
CA ALA A 452 10.53 -6.45 0.35
C ALA A 452 11.71 -7.41 0.05
N PRO A 453 12.59 -7.10 -0.93
CA PRO A 453 13.69 -7.99 -1.33
C PRO A 453 14.63 -8.40 -0.17
N ASN A 454 14.83 -7.51 0.82
CA ASN A 454 15.69 -7.78 1.99
C ASN A 454 15.10 -8.81 2.99
N LEU A 455 13.81 -9.13 2.92
CA LEU A 455 13.12 -9.93 3.95
C LEU A 455 13.48 -11.43 3.90
N VAL A 456 14.06 -11.89 2.78
CA VAL A 456 14.60 -13.25 2.62
C VAL A 456 15.79 -13.52 3.54
N VAL A 457 16.58 -12.50 3.88
CA VAL A 457 17.79 -12.65 4.72
C VAL A 457 17.44 -12.80 6.20
N SER A 458 16.42 -12.08 6.68
CA SER A 458 15.98 -12.08 8.08
C SER A 458 15.29 -13.37 8.55
N ALA A 459 14.88 -14.26 7.63
CA ALA A 459 14.16 -15.49 7.98
C ALA A 459 15.02 -16.61 8.60
N ASN A 460 16.35 -16.43 8.68
CA ASN A 460 17.29 -17.40 9.25
C ASN A 460 17.87 -16.96 10.62
N LEU A 461 17.24 -16.01 11.30
CA LEU A 461 17.77 -15.36 12.52
C LEU A 461 16.71 -15.14 13.63
N ILE A 462 15.70 -16.01 13.69
CA ILE A 462 14.74 -16.15 14.80
C ILE A 462 14.67 -17.63 15.17
#